data_AF-A0ABD0NS57-F1
#
_entry.id   AF-A0ABD0NS57-F1
#
_cell.length_a   1.000
_cell.length_b   1.000
_cell.length_c   1.000
_cell.angle_alpha   90.00
_cell.angle_beta   90.00
_cell.angle_gamma   90.00
#
_symmetry.space_group_name_H-M   'P 1'
#
loop_
_entity.id
_entity.type
_entity.pdbx_description
1 polymer ?
#
loop_
_entity_poly.entity_id
_entity_poly.type
_entity_poly.pdbx_seq_one_letter_code
_entity_poly.pdbx_strand_id
1 'polypeptide(L)' 'PNRSDVALGLLTKRFMQLLHTAPNGVLDLNEVTRKLGTRKRRVYDITNVLTGIQLIKKTSKNKIQW' A
#
# COMPACT_ATOMS: atom_id res chain seq x y z
N PRO A 1 8.49 -16.14 12.18
CA PRO A 1 7.61 -14.96 11.95
C PRO A 1 6.18 -15.27 12.41
N ASN A 2 5.68 -14.52 13.39
CA ASN A 2 4.34 -14.75 13.93
C ASN A 2 3.27 -14.38 12.88
N ARG A 3 2.20 -15.17 12.73
CA ARG A 3 1.23 -15.03 11.62
C ARG A 3 0.52 -13.67 11.62
N SER A 4 0.42 -13.07 12.80
CA SER A 4 -0.15 -11.74 13.06
C SER A 4 0.67 -10.58 12.46
N ASP A 5 2.00 -10.68 12.43
CA ASP A 5 2.87 -9.60 11.94
C ASP A 5 2.80 -9.41 10.41
N VAL A 6 2.30 -10.42 9.69
CA VAL A 6 2.16 -10.43 8.22
C VAL A 6 0.69 -10.40 7.79
N ALA A 7 -0.24 -10.25 8.74
CA ALA A 7 -1.66 -10.21 8.45
C ALA A 7 -1.97 -9.00 7.56
N LEU A 8 -2.80 -9.22 6.52
CA LEU A 8 -3.12 -8.19 5.54
C LEU A 8 -3.72 -6.95 6.21
N GLY A 9 -4.55 -7.11 7.24
CA GLY A 9 -5.12 -5.99 8.00
C GLY A 9 -4.07 -5.09 8.67
N LEU A 10 -2.98 -5.65 9.21
CA LEU A 10 -1.89 -4.86 9.79
C LEU A 10 -1.10 -4.13 8.70
N LEU A 11 -0.82 -4.80 7.59
CA LEU A 11 -0.19 -4.19 6.42
C LEU A 11 -1.03 -3.04 5.85
N THR A 12 -2.35 -3.19 5.80
CA THR A 12 -3.27 -2.14 5.36
C THR A 12 -3.21 -0.93 6.30
N LYS A 13 -3.23 -1.12 7.62
CA LYS A 13 -3.10 -0.01 8.57
C LYS A 13 -1.81 0.79 8.37
N ARG A 14 -0.68 0.10 8.23
CA ARG A 14 0.62 0.74 7.96
C ARG A 14 0.69 1.38 6.57
N PHE A 15 0.08 0.75 5.56
CA PHE A 15 -0.05 1.32 4.22
C PHE A 15 -0.80 2.67 4.26
N MET A 16 -1.92 2.75 4.98
CA MET A 16 -2.67 4.00 5.12
C MET A 16 -1.86 5.09 5.81
N GLN A 17 -1.04 4.76 6.82
CA GLN A 17 -0.12 5.73 7.44
C GLN A 17 0.89 6.29 6.43
N LEU A 18 1.45 5.43 5.56
CA LEU A 18 2.34 5.87 4.49
C LEU A 18 1.60 6.76 3.49
N LEU A 19 0.35 6.44 3.15
CA LEU A 19 -0.45 7.20 2.20
C LEU A 19 -0.79 8.59 2.75
N HIS A 20 -1.17 8.69 4.03
CA HIS A 20 -1.45 9.96 4.70
C HIS A 20 -0.24 10.90 4.79
N THR A 21 0.96 10.34 4.89
CA THR A 21 2.22 11.11 4.99
C THR A 21 2.91 11.31 3.64
N ALA A 22 2.34 10.78 2.57
CA ALA A 22 2.92 10.85 1.24
C ALA A 22 2.78 12.27 0.65
N PRO A 23 3.87 12.87 0.15
CA PRO A 23 3.79 14.16 -0.52
C PRO A 23 2.85 14.07 -1.74
N ASN A 24 1.93 15.03 -1.85
CA ASN A 24 0.90 15.09 -2.88
C ASN A 24 -0.04 13.86 -2.92
N GLY A 25 -0.08 13.06 -1.84
CA GLY A 25 -0.85 11.83 -1.77
C GLY A 25 -0.32 10.71 -2.68
N VAL A 26 0.91 10.80 -3.19
CA VAL A 26 1.47 9.85 -4.16
C VAL A 26 2.42 8.87 -3.48
N LEU A 27 2.16 7.57 -3.64
CA LEU A 27 3.04 6.50 -3.16
C LEU A 27 3.69 5.72 -4.31
N ASP A 28 5.00 5.44 -4.16
CA ASP A 28 5.72 4.46 -4.97
C ASP A 28 5.60 3.06 -4.35
N LEU A 29 5.09 2.11 -5.12
CA LEU A 29 4.82 0.75 -4.65
C LEU A 29 6.09 -0.02 -4.27
N ASN A 30 7.25 0.27 -4.87
CA ASN A 30 8.51 -0.38 -4.49
C ASN A 30 9.01 0.18 -3.15
N GLU A 31 8.82 1.47 -2.90
CA GLU A 31 9.13 2.05 -1.60
C GLU A 31 8.25 1.49 -0.49
N VAL A 32 6.94 1.37 -0.76
CA VAL A 32 5.99 0.74 0.15
C VAL A 32 6.41 -0.70 0.49
N THR A 33 6.85 -1.50 -0.51
CA THR A 33 7.33 -2.86 -0.22
C THR A 33 8.51 -2.90 0.73
N ARG A 34 9.46 -1.95 0.59
CA ARG A 34 10.63 -1.85 1.47
C ARG A 34 10.21 -1.43 2.88
N LYS A 35 9.39 -0.37 2.99
CA LYS A 35 8.93 0.17 4.28
C LYS A 35 8.05 -0.79 5.06
N LEU A 36 7.20 -1.55 4.37
CA LEU A 36 6.33 -2.54 4.99
C LEU A 36 7.00 -3.91 5.20
N GLY A 37 8.23 -4.10 4.72
CA GLY A 37 8.94 -5.37 4.82
C GLY A 37 8.18 -6.54 4.18
N THR A 38 7.44 -6.28 3.11
CA THR A 38 6.51 -7.26 2.52
C THR A 38 6.71 -7.44 1.01
N ARG A 39 6.11 -8.50 0.48
CA ARG A 39 6.18 -8.83 -0.95
C ARG A 39 5.27 -7.90 -1.75
N LYS A 40 5.68 -7.55 -2.99
CA LYS A 40 4.89 -6.71 -3.91
C LYS A 40 3.47 -7.22 -4.13
N ARG A 41 3.28 -8.54 -4.12
CA ARG A 41 1.96 -9.16 -4.20
C ARG A 41 1.01 -8.73 -3.08
N ARG A 42 1.49 -8.55 -1.84
CA ARG A 42 0.65 -8.11 -0.71
C ARG A 42 0.25 -6.64 -0.84
N VAL A 43 1.15 -5.81 -1.34
CA VAL A 43 0.83 -4.41 -1.66
C VAL A 43 -0.28 -4.35 -2.72
N TYR A 44 -0.25 -5.23 -3.73
CA TYR A 44 -1.32 -5.31 -4.72
C TYR A 44 -2.68 -5.73 -4.15
N ASP A 45 -2.73 -6.63 -3.15
CA ASP A 45 -4.01 -6.95 -2.49
C ASP A 45 -4.63 -5.70 -1.88
N ILE A 46 -3.81 -4.86 -1.24
CA ILE A 46 -4.27 -3.60 -0.63
C ILE A 46 -4.72 -2.64 -1.72
N THR A 47 -3.87 -2.37 -2.73
CA THR A 47 -4.20 -1.39 -3.77
C THR A 47 -5.41 -1.79 -4.60
N ASN A 48 -5.61 -3.07 -4.89
CA ASN A 48 -6.75 -3.54 -5.68
C ASN A 48 -8.08 -3.27 -4.97
N VAL A 49 -8.14 -3.49 -3.65
CA VAL A 49 -9.34 -3.17 -2.86
C VAL A 49 -9.57 -1.66 -2.85
N LEU A 50 -8.54 -0.87 -2.53
CA LEU A 50 -8.67 0.58 -2.43
C LEU A 50 -9.02 1.25 -3.77
N THR A 51 -8.49 0.74 -4.89
CA THR A 51 -8.90 1.18 -6.23
C THR A 51 -10.31 0.71 -6.56
N GLY A 52 -10.71 -0.52 -6.17
CA GLY A 52 -12.05 -1.05 -6.39
C GLY A 52 -13.16 -0.24 -5.71
N ILE A 53 -12.86 0.35 -4.54
CA ILE A 53 -13.75 1.29 -3.84
C ILE A 53 -13.49 2.76 -4.18
N GLN A 54 -12.66 3.03 -5.20
CA GLN A 54 -12.36 4.38 -5.68
C GLN A 54 -11.70 5.32 -4.66
N LEU A 55 -11.01 4.79 -3.64
CA LEU A 55 -10.25 5.60 -2.67
C LEU A 55 -8.91 6.08 -3.24
N ILE A 56 -8.29 5.29 -4.11
CA ILE A 56 -7.01 5.63 -4.76
C ILE A 56 -7.06 5.33 -6.25
N LYS A 57 -6.25 6.04 -7.02
CA LYS A 57 -6.07 5.84 -8.47
C LYS A 57 -4.63 5.48 -8.81
N LYS A 58 -4.46 4.75 -9.92
CA LYS A 58 -3.13 4.46 -10.48
C LYS A 58 -2.66 5.63 -11.32
N THR A 59 -1.47 6.16 -11.04
CA THR A 59 -0.87 7.26 -11.82
C THR A 59 0.19 6.74 -12.79
N SER A 60 0.88 5.66 -12.45
CA SER A 60 1.83 4.98 -13.35
C SER A 60 2.03 3.52 -12.93
N LYS A 61 2.88 2.77 -13.65
CA LYS A 61 3.14 1.33 -13.38
C LYS A 61 3.46 1.04 -11.91
N ASN A 62 4.20 1.93 -11.23
CA ASN A 62 4.62 1.76 -9.84
C ASN A 62 4.12 2.88 -8.91
N LYS A 63 3.21 3.75 -9.34
CA LYS A 63 2.71 4.84 -8.49
C LYS A 63 1.19 4.83 -8.40
N ILE A 64 0.71 5.09 -7.19
CA ILE A 64 -0.70 5.32 -6.88
C ILE A 64 -0.85 6.67 -6.20
N GLN A 65 -2.03 7.24 -6.29
CA GLN A 65 -2.36 8.52 -5.67
C GLN A 65 -3.69 8.39 -4.94
N TRP A 66 -3.77 8.97 -3.75
CA TRP A 66 -5.04 9.25 -3.08
C TRP A 66 -5.83 10.28 -3.90
#